data_AF-A0A3N7GV34-F1
#
_entry.id   AF-A0A3N7GV34-F1
#
_cell.length_a   1.000
_cell.length_b   1.000
_cell.length_c   1.000
_cell.angle_alpha   90.00
_cell.angle_beta   90.00
_cell.angle_gamma   90.00
#
_symmetry.space_group_name_H-M   'P 1'
#
loop_
_entity.id
_entity.type
_entity.pdbx_description
1 polymer ?
#
loop_
_entity_poly.entity_id
_entity_poly.type
_entity_poly.pdbx_seq_one_letter_code
_entity_poly.pdbx_strand_id
1 'polypeptide(L)'
;MSGLVIPPPAAREMHTARERPRLPPGTRVDGVWVWLIVVVPWVLASTIYLFDLRAVLDALWVDDVEAALGHVLLHLGVLLASSVATIGLALLFAWRDARNLRAAGVVHPFPWGFAAIAGIVYLIGRHVVLRKVTRPPIAPLATSIALYVLWYTVFAVWAIATVTTGLAALGSLV
;
A
#
# COMPACT_ATOMS: atom_id res chain seq x y z
N MET A 1 -35.12 -1.92 -43.59
CA MET A 1 -34.00 -2.83 -43.93
C MET A 1 -32.74 -2.23 -43.34
N SER A 2 -32.41 -2.54 -42.09
CA SER A 2 -31.21 -2.00 -41.42
C SER A 2 -30.00 -2.74 -41.95
N GLY A 3 -29.18 -2.06 -42.75
CA GLY A 3 -27.93 -2.60 -43.26
C GLY A 3 -26.99 -2.94 -42.11
N LEU A 4 -26.56 -4.20 -42.06
CA LEU A 4 -25.52 -4.67 -41.16
C LEU A 4 -24.21 -4.01 -41.60
N VAL A 5 -23.87 -2.87 -40.99
CA VAL A 5 -22.60 -2.18 -41.24
C VAL A 5 -21.50 -3.07 -40.69
N ILE A 6 -20.86 -3.85 -41.56
CA ILE A 6 -19.70 -4.65 -41.20
C ILE A 6 -18.58 -3.64 -40.90
N PRO A 7 -18.05 -3.61 -39.67
CA PRO A 7 -17.00 -2.67 -39.33
C PRO A 7 -15.75 -2.95 -40.19
N PRO A 8 -15.02 -1.89 -40.58
CA PRO A 8 -13.82 -2.01 -41.39
C PRO A 8 -12.83 -3.00 -40.75
N PRO A 9 -12.06 -3.77 -41.54
CA PRO A 9 -11.17 -4.82 -41.03
C PRO A 9 -10.21 -4.32 -39.95
N ALA A 10 -9.73 -3.07 -40.04
CA ALA A 10 -8.93 -2.42 -39.01
C ALA A 10 -9.62 -2.35 -37.63
N ALA A 11 -10.93 -2.12 -37.59
CA ALA A 11 -11.69 -2.13 -36.34
C ALA A 11 -11.82 -3.55 -35.77
N ARG A 12 -11.93 -4.58 -36.61
CA ARG A 12 -11.93 -5.99 -36.17
C ARG A 12 -10.59 -6.42 -35.58
N GLU A 13 -9.49 -6.00 -36.19
CA GLU A 13 -8.14 -6.27 -35.69
C GLU A 13 -7.85 -5.55 -34.36
N MET A 14 -8.28 -4.30 -34.20
CA MET A 14 -8.19 -3.56 -32.93
C MET A 14 -8.96 -4.21 -31.79
N HIS A 15 -10.05 -4.93 -32.09
CA HIS A 15 -10.88 -5.61 -31.09
C HIS A 15 -10.50 -7.08 -30.86
N THR A 16 -9.47 -7.60 -31.54
CA THR A 16 -8.96 -8.93 -31.19
C THR A 16 -8.38 -8.88 -29.78
N ALA A 17 -9.01 -9.60 -28.85
CA ALA A 17 -8.47 -9.75 -27.51
C ALA A 17 -7.07 -10.35 -27.63
N ARG A 18 -6.03 -9.56 -27.33
CA ARG A 18 -4.65 -10.05 -27.31
C ARG A 18 -4.56 -11.18 -26.29
N GLU A 19 -4.62 -12.42 -26.79
CA GLU A 19 -4.56 -13.60 -25.97
C GLU A 19 -3.17 -13.67 -25.36
N ARG A 20 -3.12 -13.64 -24.02
CA ARG A 20 -1.84 -13.68 -23.31
C ARG A 20 -1.36 -15.12 -23.32
N PRO A 21 -0.12 -15.41 -23.75
CA PRO A 21 0.42 -16.75 -23.69
C PRO A 21 0.33 -17.31 -22.27
N ARG A 22 -0.18 -18.53 -22.15
CA ARG A 22 -0.22 -19.23 -20.86
C ARG A 22 1.21 -19.59 -20.44
N LEU A 23 1.50 -19.44 -19.16
CA LEU A 23 2.79 -19.84 -18.61
C LEU A 23 2.86 -21.38 -18.46
N PRO A 24 4.06 -21.98 -18.54
CA PRO A 24 4.26 -23.37 -18.18
C PRO A 24 3.75 -23.68 -16.76
N PRO A 25 3.08 -24.83 -16.54
CA PRO A 25 2.65 -25.25 -15.21
C PRO A 25 3.82 -25.27 -14.22
N GLY A 26 3.63 -24.71 -13.03
CA GLY A 26 4.67 -24.69 -11.97
C GLY A 26 5.64 -23.50 -12.02
N THR A 27 5.48 -22.56 -12.98
CA THR A 27 6.26 -21.31 -12.99
C THR A 27 6.03 -20.53 -11.70
N ARG A 28 7.12 -20.30 -10.93
CA ARG A 28 7.06 -19.56 -9.67
C ARG A 28 6.83 -18.08 -9.95
N VAL A 29 5.60 -17.65 -9.71
CA VAL A 29 5.19 -16.24 -9.78
C VAL A 29 5.09 -15.59 -8.39
N ASP A 30 5.41 -16.31 -7.33
CA ASP A 30 5.52 -15.72 -5.98
C ASP A 30 6.96 -15.30 -5.72
N GLY A 31 7.15 -14.12 -5.14
CA GLY A 31 8.47 -13.53 -4.95
C GLY A 31 8.50 -12.58 -3.76
N VAL A 32 9.66 -12.48 -3.12
CA VAL A 32 9.85 -11.66 -1.91
C VAL A 32 9.38 -10.22 -2.08
N TRP A 33 9.50 -9.65 -3.28
CA TRP A 33 9.09 -8.27 -3.57
C TRP A 33 7.60 -8.04 -3.37
N VAL A 34 6.75 -9.02 -3.67
CA VAL A 34 5.30 -8.90 -3.44
C VAL A 34 5.00 -8.86 -1.94
N TRP A 35 5.72 -9.63 -1.14
CA TRP A 35 5.58 -9.66 0.32
C TRP A 35 6.10 -8.39 0.97
N LEU A 36 7.15 -7.77 0.42
CA LEU A 36 7.62 -6.47 0.87
C LEU A 36 6.57 -5.37 0.62
N ILE A 37 5.86 -5.41 -0.52
CA ILE A 37 4.72 -4.50 -0.77
C ILE A 37 3.59 -4.72 0.24
N VAL A 38 3.38 -5.97 0.67
CA VAL A 38 2.36 -6.30 1.68
C VAL A 38 2.73 -5.77 3.06
N VAL A 39 3.98 -5.93 3.49
CA VAL A 39 4.39 -5.71 4.89
C VAL A 39 4.90 -4.29 5.16
N VAL A 40 5.72 -3.73 4.27
CA VAL A 40 6.44 -2.47 4.51
C VAL A 40 5.52 -1.27 4.79
N PRO A 41 4.39 -1.08 4.10
CA PRO A 41 3.49 0.02 4.41
C PRO A 41 3.00 0.00 5.85
N TRP A 42 2.81 -1.18 6.45
CA TRP A 42 2.35 -1.31 7.84
C TRP A 42 3.44 -1.01 8.84
N VAL A 43 4.67 -1.43 8.55
CA VAL A 43 5.84 -1.11 9.38
C VAL A 43 6.03 0.40 9.42
N LEU A 44 5.98 1.06 8.26
CA LEU A 44 6.16 2.50 8.16
C LEU A 44 4.95 3.29 8.67
N ALA A 45 3.71 2.82 8.46
CA ALA A 45 2.53 3.45 9.05
C ALA A 45 2.55 3.38 10.59
N SER A 46 3.17 2.33 11.16
CA SER A 46 3.27 2.16 12.61
C SER A 46 4.19 3.18 13.29
N THR A 47 4.93 4.01 12.55
CA THR A 47 5.66 5.13 13.16
C THR A 47 4.75 6.15 13.83
N ILE A 48 3.45 6.16 13.50
CA ILE A 48 2.44 6.98 14.21
C ILE A 48 2.40 6.67 15.71
N TYR A 49 2.67 5.43 16.11
CA TYR A 49 2.69 5.02 17.51
C TYR A 49 3.89 5.57 18.29
N LEU A 50 4.87 6.17 17.60
CA LEU A 50 5.99 6.87 18.23
C LEU A 50 5.60 8.27 18.73
N PHE A 51 4.35 8.70 18.52
CA PHE A 51 3.88 9.98 19.05
C PHE A 51 3.67 9.88 20.56
N ASP A 52 4.48 10.61 21.32
CA ASP A 52 4.32 10.72 22.76
C ASP A 52 3.54 11.98 23.12
N LEU A 53 2.23 11.82 23.32
CA LEU A 53 1.37 12.91 23.74
C LEU A 53 1.71 13.40 25.16
N ARG A 54 2.23 12.52 26.04
CA ARG A 54 2.57 12.90 27.42
C ARG A 54 3.75 13.87 27.42
N ALA A 55 4.78 13.57 26.64
CA ALA A 55 5.94 14.46 26.51
C ALA A 55 5.54 15.88 26.05
N VAL A 56 4.56 16.00 25.15
CA VAL A 56 4.03 17.30 24.71
C VAL A 56 3.28 17.99 25.84
N LEU A 57 2.40 17.27 26.55
CA LEU A 57 1.60 17.84 27.64
C LEU A 57 2.47 18.22 28.85
N ASP A 58 3.47 17.43 29.19
CA ASP A 58 4.41 17.70 30.28
C ASP A 58 5.23 18.96 29.99
N ALA A 59 5.67 19.16 28.75
CA ALA A 59 6.34 20.39 28.32
C ALA A 59 5.42 21.62 28.42
N LEU A 60 4.16 21.49 27.99
CA LEU A 60 3.16 22.56 28.12
C LEU A 60 2.81 22.86 29.57
N TRP A 61 2.83 21.86 30.45
CA TRP A 61 2.56 22.05 31.88
C TRP A 61 3.59 22.98 32.55
N VAL A 62 4.85 22.91 32.12
CA VAL A 62 5.93 23.79 32.60
C VAL A 62 6.13 25.03 31.73
N ASP A 63 5.17 25.33 30.84
CA ASP A 63 5.16 26.45 29.89
C ASP A 63 6.36 26.47 28.91
N ASP A 64 6.93 25.29 28.63
CA ASP A 64 8.00 25.10 27.65
C ASP A 64 7.42 24.81 26.25
N VAL A 65 6.99 25.89 25.61
CA VAL A 65 6.39 25.85 24.26
C VAL A 65 7.41 25.36 23.22
N GLU A 66 8.69 25.70 23.36
CA GLU A 66 9.72 25.29 22.41
C GLU A 66 9.91 23.77 22.42
N ALA A 67 9.99 23.16 23.60
CA ALA A 67 10.10 21.70 23.74
C ALA A 67 8.85 20.97 23.23
N ALA A 68 7.65 21.51 23.50
CA ALA A 68 6.39 20.96 23.00
C ALA A 68 6.33 20.98 21.47
N LEU A 69 6.67 22.13 20.85
CA LEU A 69 6.74 22.26 19.40
C LEU A 69 7.82 21.36 18.80
N GLY A 70 8.99 21.25 19.44
CA GLY A 70 10.07 20.36 19.03
C GLY A 70 9.62 18.90 18.91
N HIS A 71 8.88 18.40 19.91
CA HIS A 71 8.32 17.05 19.87
C HIS A 71 7.34 16.84 18.71
N VAL A 72 6.41 17.79 18.53
CA VAL A 72 5.41 17.73 17.45
C VAL A 72 6.09 17.76 16.08
N LEU A 73 7.01 18.70 15.86
CA LEU A 73 7.73 18.86 14.59
C LEU A 73 8.59 17.63 14.26
N LEU A 74 9.29 17.09 15.24
CA LEU A 74 10.07 15.85 15.06
C LEU A 74 9.16 14.70 14.64
N HIS A 75 8.02 14.54 15.30
CA HIS A 75 7.09 13.47 14.96
C HIS A 75 6.47 13.65 13.56
N LEU A 76 6.10 14.88 13.20
CA LEU A 76 5.65 15.19 11.83
C LEU A 76 6.74 14.89 10.79
N GLY A 77 8.00 15.20 11.09
CA GLY A 77 9.15 14.84 10.26
C GLY A 77 9.28 13.33 10.05
N VAL A 78 9.11 12.54 11.13
CA VAL A 78 9.11 11.06 11.06
C VAL A 78 7.95 10.54 10.21
N LEU A 79 6.73 11.09 10.37
CA LEU A 79 5.57 10.70 9.58
C LEU A 79 5.74 11.02 8.09
N LEU A 80 6.27 12.21 7.78
CA LEU A 80 6.56 12.60 6.41
C LEU A 80 7.61 11.68 5.78
N ALA A 81 8.72 11.45 6.48
CA ALA A 81 9.78 10.56 6.03
C ALA A 81 9.25 9.14 5.79
N SER A 82 8.44 8.62 6.70
CA SER A 82 7.84 7.28 6.61
C SER A 82 6.83 7.18 5.45
N SER A 83 6.05 8.24 5.21
CA SER A 83 5.11 8.31 4.08
C SER A 83 5.84 8.32 2.73
N VAL A 84 6.87 9.15 2.59
CA VAL A 84 7.71 9.22 1.39
C VAL A 84 8.44 7.89 1.17
N ALA A 85 9.00 7.31 2.23
CA ALA A 85 9.65 6.00 2.18
C ALA A 85 8.66 4.89 1.75
N THR A 86 7.42 4.93 2.23
CA THR A 86 6.38 3.97 1.83
C THR A 86 6.14 4.00 0.32
N ILE A 87 5.96 5.20 -0.24
CA ILE A 87 5.73 5.37 -1.68
C ILE A 87 6.97 4.94 -2.48
N GLY A 88 8.16 5.40 -2.09
CA GLY A 88 9.41 5.07 -2.78
C GLY A 88 9.72 3.57 -2.77
N LEU A 89 9.55 2.91 -1.63
CA LEU A 89 9.75 1.46 -1.50
C LEU A 89 8.67 0.67 -2.23
N ALA A 90 7.40 1.10 -2.19
CA ALA A 90 6.33 0.47 -2.96
C ALA A 90 6.63 0.48 -4.46
N LEU A 91 7.09 1.62 -5.00
CA LEU A 91 7.51 1.75 -6.39
C LEU A 91 8.72 0.85 -6.70
N LEU A 92 9.75 0.84 -5.85
CA LEU A 92 10.94 0.02 -6.02
C LEU A 92 10.60 -1.48 -6.06
N PHE A 93 9.78 -1.95 -5.12
CA PHE A 93 9.38 -3.35 -5.03
C PHE A 93 8.45 -3.74 -6.17
N ALA A 94 7.49 -2.89 -6.56
CA ALA A 94 6.60 -3.15 -7.69
C ALA A 94 7.36 -3.19 -9.02
N TRP A 95 8.37 -2.32 -9.19
CA TRP A 95 9.27 -2.36 -10.34
C TRP A 95 10.04 -3.69 -10.39
N ARG A 96 10.56 -4.14 -9.25
CA ARG A 96 11.33 -5.39 -9.16
C ARG A 96 10.46 -6.63 -9.38
N ASP A 97 9.25 -6.67 -8.81
CA ASP A 97 8.27 -7.73 -9.08
C ASP A 97 7.88 -7.74 -10.56
N ALA A 98 7.58 -6.59 -11.16
CA ALA A 98 7.26 -6.51 -12.59
C ALA A 98 8.41 -6.98 -13.48
N ARG A 99 9.67 -6.73 -13.11
CA ARG A 99 10.85 -7.24 -13.82
C ARG A 99 10.96 -8.77 -13.68
N ASN A 100 10.73 -9.31 -12.49
CA ASN A 100 10.73 -10.75 -12.25
C ASN A 100 9.62 -11.46 -13.05
N LEU A 101 8.42 -10.89 -13.10
CA LEU A 101 7.32 -11.45 -13.87
C LEU A 101 7.61 -11.46 -15.38
N ARG A 102 8.26 -10.41 -15.92
CA ARG A 102 8.71 -10.40 -17.32
C ARG A 102 9.76 -11.48 -17.58
N ALA A 103 10.72 -11.64 -16.67
CA ALA A 103 11.73 -12.69 -16.78
C ALA A 103 11.12 -14.10 -16.73
N ALA A 104 10.02 -14.27 -16.00
CA ALA A 104 9.24 -15.50 -15.97
C ALA A 104 8.34 -15.72 -17.20
N GLY A 105 8.34 -14.81 -18.18
CA GLY A 105 7.57 -14.93 -19.43
C GLY A 105 6.18 -14.27 -19.41
N VAL A 106 5.84 -13.49 -18.37
CA VAL A 106 4.56 -12.74 -18.35
C VAL A 106 4.61 -11.60 -19.35
N VAL A 107 3.82 -11.72 -20.41
CA VAL A 107 3.63 -10.69 -21.43
C VAL A 107 2.72 -9.59 -20.88
N HIS A 108 3.21 -8.34 -20.86
CA HIS A 108 2.53 -7.16 -20.31
C HIS A 108 2.03 -7.33 -18.86
N PRO A 109 2.94 -7.35 -17.85
CA PRO A 109 2.53 -7.31 -16.46
C PRO A 109 1.77 -6.01 -16.14
N PHE A 110 1.05 -6.00 -15.02
CA PHE A 110 0.36 -4.81 -14.54
C PHE A 110 1.34 -3.63 -14.35
N PRO A 111 0.96 -2.38 -14.70
CA PRO A 111 1.87 -1.26 -14.59
C PRO A 111 2.27 -1.00 -13.13
N TRP A 112 3.57 -0.96 -12.87
CA TRP A 112 4.13 -0.81 -11.52
C TRP A 112 3.87 0.55 -10.90
N GLY A 113 3.64 1.60 -11.71
CA GLY A 113 3.39 2.96 -11.23
C GLY A 113 2.13 3.08 -10.35
N PHE A 114 1.16 2.18 -10.51
CA PHE A 114 -0.02 2.14 -9.64
C PHE A 114 0.29 1.82 -8.17
N ALA A 115 1.47 1.29 -7.87
CA ALA A 115 1.92 1.08 -6.50
C ALA A 115 2.12 2.39 -5.72
N ALA A 116 2.34 3.53 -6.41
CA ALA A 116 2.43 4.84 -5.77
C ALA A 116 1.09 5.33 -5.21
N ILE A 117 -0.04 4.93 -5.82
CA ILE A 117 -1.37 5.30 -5.35
C ILE A 117 -1.70 4.50 -4.10
N ALA A 118 -1.58 3.18 -4.19
CA ALA A 118 -1.66 2.28 -3.06
C ALA A 118 -1.06 0.92 -3.43
N GLY A 119 -0.28 0.33 -2.51
CA GLY A 119 0.28 -1.02 -2.69
C GLY A 119 -0.79 -2.07 -2.99
N ILE A 120 -1.97 -1.96 -2.38
CA ILE A 120 -3.10 -2.88 -2.62
C ILE A 120 -3.63 -2.81 -4.05
N VAL A 121 -3.65 -1.63 -4.69
CA VAL A 121 -4.10 -1.48 -6.09
C VAL A 121 -3.19 -2.27 -7.02
N TYR A 122 -1.87 -2.21 -6.77
CA TYR A 122 -0.91 -3.04 -7.49
C TYR A 122 -1.13 -4.54 -7.27
N LEU A 123 -1.36 -4.97 -6.01
CA LEU A 123 -1.62 -6.39 -5.69
C LEU A 123 -2.87 -6.92 -6.40
N ILE A 124 -3.96 -6.14 -6.42
CA ILE A 124 -5.21 -6.49 -7.11
C ILE A 124 -4.96 -6.58 -8.62
N GLY A 125 -4.34 -5.56 -9.22
CA GLY A 125 -4.06 -5.52 -10.67
C GLY A 125 -3.17 -6.67 -11.12
N ARG A 126 -2.14 -6.98 -10.33
CA ARG A 126 -1.27 -8.13 -10.52
C ARG A 126 -2.03 -9.45 -10.46
N HIS A 127 -2.89 -9.65 -9.45
CA HIS A 127 -3.67 -10.87 -9.31
C HIS A 127 -4.61 -11.09 -10.51
N VAL A 128 -5.29 -10.04 -10.97
CA VAL A 128 -6.17 -10.10 -12.16
C VAL A 128 -5.39 -10.45 -13.42
N VAL A 129 -4.20 -9.86 -13.63
CA VAL A 129 -3.32 -10.17 -14.76
C VAL A 129 -2.85 -11.62 -14.70
N LEU A 130 -2.38 -12.07 -13.53
CA LEU A 130 -1.87 -13.42 -13.37
C LEU A 130 -2.95 -14.49 -13.56
N ARG A 131 -4.20 -14.23 -13.15
CA ARG A 131 -5.34 -15.14 -13.37
C ARG A 131 -5.62 -15.43 -14.86
N LYS A 132 -5.13 -14.58 -15.78
CA LYS A 132 -5.25 -14.78 -17.23
C LYS A 132 -4.14 -15.66 -17.82
N VAL A 133 -3.02 -15.82 -17.13
CA VAL A 133 -1.82 -16.54 -17.64
C VAL A 133 -1.46 -17.78 -16.83
N THR A 134 -1.85 -17.84 -15.56
CA THR A 134 -1.60 -18.94 -14.62
C THR A 134 -2.61 -18.93 -13.46
N ARG A 135 -2.47 -19.84 -12.49
CA ARG A 135 -3.21 -19.79 -11.21
C ARG A 135 -2.39 -18.99 -10.18
N PRO A 136 -2.74 -17.72 -9.90
CA PRO A 136 -1.97 -16.91 -8.96
C PRO A 136 -2.12 -17.38 -7.51
N PRO A 137 -1.08 -17.21 -6.68
CA PRO A 137 -1.24 -17.34 -5.24
C PRO A 137 -2.15 -16.22 -4.72
N ILE A 138 -3.16 -16.61 -3.93
CA ILE A 138 -4.05 -15.65 -3.25
C ILE A 138 -3.43 -15.09 -1.96
N ALA A 139 -2.42 -15.77 -1.43
CA ALA A 139 -1.84 -15.48 -0.12
C ALA A 139 -1.44 -14.00 0.06
N PRO A 140 -0.67 -13.35 -0.86
CA PRO A 140 -0.28 -11.95 -0.66
C PRO A 140 -1.48 -10.99 -0.58
N LEU A 141 -2.52 -11.23 -1.39
CA LEU A 141 -3.73 -10.41 -1.39
C LEU A 141 -4.54 -10.63 -0.09
N ALA A 142 -4.78 -11.89 0.29
CA ALA A 142 -5.49 -12.21 1.52
C ALA A 142 -4.76 -11.68 2.76
N THR A 143 -3.44 -11.83 2.84
CA THR A 143 -2.62 -11.27 3.93
C THR A 143 -2.68 -9.75 3.94
N SER A 144 -2.64 -9.08 2.78
CA SER A 144 -2.78 -7.62 2.74
C SER A 144 -4.11 -7.16 3.34
N ILE A 145 -5.23 -7.81 3.01
CA ILE A 145 -6.55 -7.50 3.56
C ILE A 145 -6.58 -7.73 5.07
N ALA A 146 -6.03 -8.85 5.55
CA ALA A 146 -5.94 -9.13 6.98
C ALA A 146 -5.13 -8.06 7.73
N LEU A 147 -4.02 -7.60 7.15
CA LEU A 147 -3.21 -6.52 7.73
C LEU A 147 -3.92 -5.16 7.71
N TYR A 148 -4.69 -4.86 6.65
CA TYR A 148 -5.56 -3.67 6.63
C TYR A 148 -6.52 -3.68 7.84
N VAL A 149 -7.24 -4.79 8.02
CA VAL A 149 -8.21 -4.93 9.12
C VAL A 149 -7.51 -4.84 10.48
N LEU A 150 -6.43 -5.61 10.68
CA LEU A 150 -5.68 -5.64 11.93
C LEU A 150 -5.11 -4.28 12.28
N TRP A 151 -4.40 -3.64 11.35
CA TRP A 151 -3.72 -2.38 11.62
C TRP A 151 -4.71 -1.27 11.93
N TYR A 152 -5.80 -1.14 11.17
CA TYR A 152 -6.82 -0.13 11.47
C TYR A 152 -7.56 -0.38 12.79
N THR A 153 -7.72 -1.65 13.19
CA THR A 153 -8.27 -1.98 14.51
C THR A 153 -7.35 -1.52 15.63
N VAL A 154 -6.05 -1.82 15.53
CA VAL A 154 -5.05 -1.39 16.51
C VAL A 154 -4.95 0.14 16.55
N PHE A 155 -4.92 0.78 15.38
CA PHE A 155 -4.86 2.23 15.25
C PHE A 155 -6.07 2.89 15.90
N ALA A 156 -7.29 2.37 15.69
CA ALA A 156 -8.49 2.92 16.31
C ALA A 156 -8.44 2.83 17.84
N VAL A 157 -8.04 1.67 18.39
CA VAL A 157 -7.90 1.50 19.84
C VAL A 157 -6.86 2.45 20.41
N TRP A 158 -5.70 2.55 19.77
CA TRP A 158 -4.64 3.47 20.18
C TRP A 158 -5.08 4.93 20.10
N ALA A 159 -5.72 5.36 19.00
CA ALA A 159 -6.18 6.73 18.84
C ALA A 159 -7.21 7.13 19.91
N ILE A 160 -8.15 6.24 20.22
CA ILE A 160 -9.11 6.44 21.31
C ILE A 160 -8.38 6.57 22.65
N ALA A 161 -7.44 5.67 22.96
CA ALA A 161 -6.67 5.71 24.20
C ALA A 161 -5.83 6.99 24.34
N THR A 162 -5.19 7.43 23.25
CA THR A 162 -4.37 8.65 23.22
C THR A 162 -5.23 9.90 23.45
N VAL A 163 -6.36 10.03 22.73
CA VAL A 163 -7.27 11.17 22.89
C VAL A 163 -7.89 11.20 24.28
N THR A 164 -8.35 10.07 24.80
CA THR A 164 -8.94 10.00 26.15
C THR A 164 -7.92 10.36 27.24
N THR A 165 -6.67 9.91 27.11
CA THR A 165 -5.58 10.29 28.02
C THR A 165 -5.29 11.78 27.95
N GLY A 166 -5.25 12.36 26.75
CA GLY A 166 -5.03 13.80 26.57
C GLY A 166 -6.15 14.64 27.15
N LEU A 167 -7.41 14.25 26.92
CA LEU A 167 -8.57 14.94 27.50
C LEU A 167 -8.59 14.89 29.02
N ALA A 168 -8.22 13.75 29.62
CA ALA A 168 -8.13 13.61 31.07
C ALA A 168 -7.07 14.55 31.68
N ALA A 169 -5.90 14.66 31.03
CA ALA A 169 -4.84 15.57 31.46
C ALA A 169 -5.25 17.05 31.38
N LEU A 170 -6.00 17.43 30.33
CA LEU A 170 -6.58 18.78 30.22
C LEU A 170 -7.66 19.04 31.27
N GLY A 171 -8.46 18.03 31.61
CA GLY A 171 -9.47 18.15 32.66
C GLY A 171 -8.88 18.37 34.06
N SER A 172 -7.66 17.91 34.33
CA SER A 172 -6.96 18.18 35.59
C SER A 172 -6.30 19.56 35.68
N LEU A 173 -6.27 20.31 34.57
CA LEU A 173 -5.70 21.66 34.50
C LEU A 173 -6.71 22.78 34.83
N VAL A 174 -8.00 22.46 34.89
CA VAL A 174 -9.12 23.39 35.18
C VAL A 174 -9.61 23.18 36.61
#